data_AF-A0A6S7KRA0-F1
#
_entry.id   AF-A0A6S7KRA0-F1
#
_cell.length_a   1.000
_cell.length_b   1.000
_cell.length_c   1.000
_cell.angle_alpha   90.00
_cell.angle_beta   90.00
_cell.angle_gamma   90.00
#
_symmetry.space_group_name_H-M   'P 1'
#
loop_
_entity.id
_entity.type
_entity.pdbx_description
1 polymer ?
#
loop_
_entity_poly.entity_id
_entity_poly.type
_entity_poly.pdbx_seq_one_letter_code
_entity_poly.pdbx_strand_id
1 'polypeptide(L)'
;MPDVRQNIKIDRAHRVGRKRDSRRKPRAIVPKFNFFPDREKIRRNARKLKGTRIGISEQFPEEIEKVRQKLYPEMRRAKAEKQRQTFYQ
;
A
#
# COMPACT_ATOMS: atom_id res chain seq x y z
N MET A 1 2.93 -1.26 29.30
CA MET A 1 2.95 -1.50 27.85
C MET A 1 3.35 -0.20 27.17
N PRO A 2 4.51 -0.09 26.51
CA PRO A 2 4.89 1.16 25.85
C PRO A 2 3.94 1.43 24.66
N ASP A 3 3.52 2.68 24.55
CA ASP A 3 2.52 3.16 23.58
C ASP A 3 2.98 2.91 22.14
N VAL A 4 2.14 2.22 21.35
CA VAL A 4 2.40 1.92 19.93
C VAL A 4 2.51 3.19 19.08
N ARG A 5 2.00 4.33 19.58
CA ARG A 5 2.11 5.65 18.93
C ARG A 5 3.52 6.22 18.95
N GLN A 6 4.42 5.69 19.79
CA GLN A 6 5.73 6.31 20.06
C GLN A 6 6.93 5.65 19.34
N ASN A 7 6.73 4.64 18.49
CA ASN A 7 7.87 3.85 18.00
C ASN A 7 8.00 3.66 16.48
N ILE A 8 7.23 4.38 15.65
CA ILE A 8 7.42 4.34 14.18
C ILE A 8 8.14 5.60 13.74
N LYS A 9 9.38 5.46 13.27
CA LYS A 9 10.18 6.58 12.75
C LYS A 9 9.97 6.75 11.25
N ILE A 10 9.38 7.89 10.86
CA ILE A 10 9.18 8.29 9.47
C ILE A 10 10.27 9.31 9.13
N ASP A 11 11.06 9.02 8.09
CA ASP A 11 12.08 9.92 7.56
C ASP A 11 11.42 11.12 6.87
N ARG A 12 10.52 10.81 5.93
CA ARG A 12 9.86 11.78 5.06
C ARG A 12 8.47 11.31 4.69
N ALA A 13 7.52 12.23 4.57
CA ALA A 13 6.22 11.97 3.95
C ALA A 13 5.88 13.09 2.98
N HIS A 14 5.43 12.73 1.77
CA HIS A 14 5.05 13.71 0.76
C HIS A 14 3.86 13.19 -0.05
N ARG A 15 3.13 14.12 -0.68
CA ARG A 15 2.01 13.79 -1.58
C ARG A 15 2.53 13.67 -3.01
N VAL A 16 2.15 12.59 -3.70
CA VAL A 16 2.55 12.32 -5.08
C VAL A 16 1.43 12.67 -6.06
N GLY A 17 1.82 13.15 -7.24
CA GLY A 17 0.93 13.53 -8.33
C GLY A 17 0.51 15.01 -8.31
N ARG A 18 0.06 15.49 -9.49
CA ARG A 18 -0.36 16.88 -9.70
C ARG A 18 -1.57 17.22 -8.82
N LYS A 19 -1.67 18.44 -8.29
CA LYS A 19 -2.91 18.95 -7.70
C LYS A 19 -3.92 19.14 -8.85
N ARG A 20 -5.13 18.62 -8.73
CA ARG A 20 -6.21 18.81 -9.69
C ARG A 20 -7.46 19.14 -8.90
N ASP A 21 -8.02 20.31 -9.08
CA ASP A 21 -9.18 20.77 -8.30
C ASP A 21 -10.43 19.93 -8.60
N SER A 22 -10.50 19.32 -9.79
CA SER A 22 -11.56 18.38 -10.18
C SER A 22 -11.42 16.96 -9.61
N ARG A 23 -10.32 16.62 -8.90
CA ARG A 23 -10.16 15.27 -8.36
C ARG A 23 -11.02 15.07 -7.11
N ARG A 24 -12.03 14.21 -7.24
CA ARG A 24 -12.84 13.70 -6.12
C ARG A 24 -12.02 12.90 -5.08
N LYS A 25 -10.83 12.42 -5.44
CA LYS A 25 -9.97 11.59 -4.55
C LYS A 25 -8.72 12.36 -4.10
N PRO A 26 -8.38 12.35 -2.79
CA PRO A 26 -7.13 12.92 -2.29
C PRO A 26 -5.89 12.32 -2.96
N ARG A 27 -4.83 13.12 -3.11
CA ARG A 27 -3.51 12.64 -3.57
C ARG A 27 -2.93 11.59 -2.63
N ALA A 28 -2.29 10.57 -3.19
CA ALA A 28 -1.60 9.54 -2.43
C ALA A 28 -0.44 10.14 -1.63
N ILE A 29 -0.20 9.58 -0.45
CA ILE A 29 0.92 9.95 0.42
C ILE A 29 1.95 8.82 0.34
N VAL A 30 3.21 9.18 0.13
CA VAL A 30 4.35 8.27 0.14
C VAL A 30 5.22 8.58 1.35
N PRO A 31 5.13 7.78 2.42
CA PRO A 31 6.05 7.85 3.54
C PRO A 31 7.28 6.97 3.31
N LYS A 32 8.46 7.49 3.63
CA LYS A 32 9.71 6.74 3.78
C LYS A 32 9.91 6.44 5.26
N PHE A 33 10.00 5.17 5.61
CA PHE A 33 10.26 4.71 6.97
C PHE A 33 11.76 4.48 7.16
N ASN A 34 12.25 4.72 8.38
CA ASN A 34 13.66 4.47 8.71
C ASN A 34 13.94 2.96 8.80
N PHE A 35 12.96 2.20 9.27
CA PHE A 35 13.11 0.78 9.55
C PHE A 35 12.12 -0.05 8.73
N PHE A 36 12.64 -1.09 8.06
CA PHE A 36 11.83 -2.04 7.30
C PHE A 36 10.76 -2.77 8.15
N PRO A 37 11.05 -3.21 9.40
CA PRO A 37 10.04 -3.83 10.26
C PRO A 37 8.81 -2.96 10.51
N ASP A 38 8.98 -1.64 10.65
CA ASP A 38 7.87 -0.70 10.87
C ASP A 38 6.97 -0.62 9.64
N ARG A 39 7.59 -0.51 8.45
CA ARG A 39 6.88 -0.52 7.17
C ARG A 39 6.08 -1.82 7.00
N GLU A 40 6.70 -2.96 7.31
CA GLU A 40 6.04 -4.27 7.22
C GLU A 40 4.92 -4.44 8.23
N LYS A 41 5.09 -3.94 9.46
CA LYS A 41 4.04 -3.93 10.49
C LYS A 41 2.81 -3.16 10.00
N ILE A 42 2.99 -2.01 9.37
CA ILE A 42 1.90 -1.23 8.77
C ILE A 42 1.26 -2.03 7.61
N ARG A 43 2.06 -2.55 6.69
CA ARG A 43 1.60 -3.31 5.51
C ARG A 43 0.75 -4.52 5.90
N ARG A 44 1.19 -5.31 6.89
CA ARG A 44 0.46 -6.49 7.40
C ARG A 44 -0.88 -6.12 8.05
N ASN A 45 -0.92 -4.97 8.74
CA ASN A 45 -2.13 -4.47 9.38
C ASN A 45 -3.08 -3.74 8.43
N ALA A 46 -2.73 -3.53 7.15
CA ALA A 46 -3.58 -2.86 6.17
C ALA A 46 -4.96 -3.50 6.00
N ARG A 47 -5.07 -4.82 6.26
CA ARG A 47 -6.35 -5.56 6.27
C ARG A 47 -7.37 -5.00 7.27
N LYS A 48 -6.91 -4.38 8.36
CA LYS A 48 -7.77 -3.75 9.38
C LYS A 48 -8.47 -2.48 8.87
N LEU A 49 -8.02 -1.93 7.75
CA LEU A 49 -8.66 -0.77 7.09
C LEU A 49 -9.83 -1.16 6.19
N LYS A 50 -10.22 -2.44 6.15
CA LYS A 50 -11.39 -2.91 5.40
C LYS A 50 -12.64 -2.16 5.87
N GLY A 51 -13.41 -1.62 4.92
CA GLY A 51 -14.60 -0.79 5.20
C GLY A 51 -14.30 0.71 5.25
N THR A 52 -13.02 1.11 5.31
CA THR A 52 -12.62 2.51 5.15
C THR A 52 -12.38 2.86 3.68
N ARG A 53 -12.25 4.16 3.38
CA ARG A 53 -11.85 4.68 2.06
C ARG A 53 -10.33 4.73 1.86
N ILE A 54 -9.56 4.14 2.78
CA ILE A 54 -8.10 4.19 2.81
C ILE A 54 -7.55 2.86 2.33
N GLY A 55 -6.59 2.91 1.41
CA GLY A 55 -5.82 1.77 0.94
C GLY A 55 -4.35 1.99 1.18
N ILE A 56 -3.63 0.93 1.54
CA ILE A 56 -2.17 0.93 1.68
C ILE A 56 -1.63 -0.06 0.66
N SER A 57 -0.72 0.43 -0.18
CA SER A 57 0.03 -0.36 -1.15
C SER A 57 1.50 0.00 -1.07
N GLU A 58 2.37 -0.95 -1.37
CA GLU A 58 3.80 -0.71 -1.48
C GLU A 58 4.11 -0.01 -2.81
N GLN A 59 5.08 0.91 -2.78
CA GLN A 59 5.55 1.62 -3.95
C GLN A 59 6.68 0.80 -4.58
N PHE A 60 6.53 0.48 -5.86
CA PHE A 60 7.57 -0.22 -6.62
C PHE A 60 8.14 0.68 -7.71
N PRO A 61 9.36 0.42 -8.18
CA PRO A 61 9.85 0.95 -9.44
C PRO A 61 8.89 0.62 -10.59
N GLU A 62 8.87 1.47 -11.62
CA GLU A 62 7.94 1.37 -12.75
C GLU A 62 8.04 0.01 -13.48
N GLU A 63 9.25 -0.54 -13.60
CA GLU A 63 9.51 -1.85 -14.20
C GLU A 63 8.76 -2.97 -13.48
N ILE A 64 8.84 -2.98 -12.14
CA ILE A 64 8.15 -3.97 -11.30
C ILE A 64 6.64 -3.73 -11.33
N GLU A 65 6.18 -2.47 -11.34
CA GLU A 65 4.75 -2.17 -11.49
C GLU A 65 4.18 -2.66 -12.82
N LYS A 66 4.91 -2.49 -13.93
CA LYS A 66 4.51 -2.99 -15.25
C LYS A 66 4.36 -4.52 -15.27
N VAL A 67 5.29 -5.23 -14.64
CA VAL A 67 5.19 -6.70 -14.50
C VAL A 67 3.97 -7.07 -13.65
N ARG A 68 3.76 -6.41 -12.51
CA ARG A 68 2.61 -6.68 -11.62
C ARG A 68 1.27 -6.36 -12.25
N GLN A 69 1.19 -5.34 -13.10
CA GLN A 69 -0.03 -4.98 -13.81
C GLN A 69 -0.56 -6.14 -14.66
N LYS A 70 0.33 -6.95 -15.25
CA LYS A 70 -0.04 -8.15 -16.01
C LYS A 70 -0.71 -9.21 -15.14
N LEU A 71 -0.42 -9.25 -13.83
CA LEU A 71 -0.97 -10.22 -12.89
C LEU A 71 -2.30 -9.78 -12.26
N TYR A 72 -2.67 -8.50 -12.35
CA TYR A 72 -3.92 -7.99 -11.76
C TYR A 72 -5.20 -8.60 -12.32
N PRO A 73 -5.33 -8.91 -13.62
CA PRO A 73 -6.49 -9.64 -14.15
C PRO A 73 -6.65 -11.01 -13.49
N GLU A 74 -5.59 -11.81 -13.44
CA GLU A 74 -5.63 -13.16 -12.85
C GLU A 74 -5.91 -13.11 -11.35
N MET A 75 -5.28 -12.18 -10.63
CA MET A 75 -5.57 -11.96 -9.21
C MET A 75 -7.05 -11.59 -8.97
N ARG A 76 -7.67 -10.80 -9.86
CA ARG A 76 -9.10 -10.47 -9.75
C ARG A 76 -10.00 -11.67 -10.00
N ARG A 77 -9.67 -12.52 -10.98
CA ARG A 77 -10.38 -13.78 -11.26
C ARG A 77 -10.33 -14.73 -10.07
N ALA A 78 -9.12 -15.04 -9.59
CA ALA A 78 -8.93 -15.94 -8.44
C ALA A 78 -9.62 -15.43 -7.17
N LYS A 79 -9.64 -14.11 -6.95
CA LYS A 79 -10.37 -13.50 -5.83
C LYS A 79 -11.89 -13.69 -5.96
N ALA A 80 -12.44 -13.59 -7.18
CA ALA A 80 -13.85 -13.85 -7.44
C ALA A 80 -14.18 -15.34 -7.19
N GLU A 81 -13.27 -16.23 -7.58
CA GLU A 81 -13.35 -17.69 -7.39
C GLU A 81 -13.03 -18.14 -5.95
N LYS A 82 -12.77 -17.22 -5.01
CA LYS A 82 -12.34 -17.47 -3.62
C LYS A 82 -11.06 -18.31 -3.48
N GLN A 83 -10.27 -18.47 -4.55
CA GLN A 83 -9.00 -19.17 -4.51
C GLN A 83 -7.93 -18.27 -3.87
N ARG A 84 -7.25 -18.76 -2.84
CA ARG A 84 -6.11 -18.05 -2.22
C ARG A 84 -4.88 -18.24 -3.11
N GLN A 85 -4.43 -17.17 -3.75
CA GLN A 85 -3.19 -17.17 -4.51
C GLN A 85 -2.10 -16.35 -3.78
N THR A 86 -0.97 -16.99 -3.54
CA THR A 86 0.26 -16.39 -3.03
C THR A 86 1.25 -16.24 -4.18
N PHE A 87 1.49 -15.01 -4.64
CA PHE A 87 2.50 -14.73 -5.65
C PHE A 87 3.81 -14.40 -4.93
N TYR A 88 4.69 -15.40 -4.84
CA TYR A 88 6.10 -15.21 -4.49
C TYR A 88 6.93 -15.44 -5.75
N GLN A 89 7.59 -14.38 -6.23
CA GLN A 89 8.75 -14.44 -7.12
C GLN A 89 9.80 -13.52 -6.52
#